data_AF-A0A4Z1AF91-F1
#
_entry.id   AF-A0A4Z1AF91-F1
#
_cell.length_a   1.000
_cell.length_b   1.000
_cell.length_c   1.000
_cell.angle_alpha   90.00
_cell.angle_beta   90.00
_cell.angle_gamma   90.00
#
_symmetry.space_group_name_H-M   'P 1'
#
loop_
_entity.id
_entity.type
_entity.pdbx_description
1 polymer ?
#
loop_
_entity_poly.entity_id
_entity_poly.type
_entity_poly.pdbx_seq_one_letter_code
_entity_poly.pdbx_strand_id
1 'polypeptide(L)' 'MRTFLDFIHTEKANHPQFILSIQKEDPNFLQDWFQTIGYDVSTWECSKVIETFKTISSHTADDPDPSTLH' A
#
# COMPACT_ATOMS: atom_id res chain seq x y z
N MET A 1 13.29 -10.18 -13.66
CA MET A 1 12.02 -9.95 -12.94
C MET A 1 12.24 -8.82 -11.97
N ARG A 2 11.32 -7.85 -11.87
CA ARG A 2 11.31 -6.88 -10.77
C ARG A 2 10.28 -7.34 -9.75
N THR A 3 10.62 -7.24 -8.48
CA THR A 3 9.81 -7.73 -7.35
C THR A 3 9.13 -6.57 -6.63
N PHE A 4 8.17 -6.88 -5.75
CA PHE A 4 7.57 -5.87 -4.89
C PHE A 4 8.61 -5.09 -4.05
N LEU A 5 9.68 -5.74 -3.58
CA LEU A 5 10.74 -5.07 -2.83
C LEU A 5 11.48 -4.03 -3.69
N ASP A 6 11.72 -4.34 -4.97
CA ASP A 6 12.29 -3.37 -5.91
C ASP A 6 11.37 -2.16 -6.07
N PHE A 7 10.05 -2.37 -6.05
CA PHE A 7 9.08 -1.30 -6.13
C PHE A 7 9.10 -0.39 -4.89
N ILE A 8 9.11 -0.96 -3.68
CA ILE A 8 9.15 -0.19 -2.43
C ILE A 8 10.44 0.65 -2.32
N HIS A 9 11.56 0.12 -2.79
CA HIS A 9 12.82 0.85 -2.81
C HIS A 9 12.86 1.97 -3.86
N THR A 10 11.88 2.05 -4.76
CA THR A 10 11.73 3.16 -5.70
C THR A 10 10.74 4.18 -5.15
N GLU A 11 10.90 5.46 -5.49
CA GLU A 11 9.96 6.55 -5.13
C GLU A 11 8.51 6.32 -5.65
N LYS A 12 8.24 5.21 -6.32
CA LYS A 12 6.93 4.84 -6.85
C LYS A 12 5.92 4.41 -5.79
N ALA A 13 6.31 4.19 -4.54
CA ALA A 13 5.36 4.01 -3.43
C ALA A 13 4.45 5.23 -3.23
N ASN A 14 4.84 6.42 -3.73
CA ASN A 14 4.02 7.63 -3.73
C ASN A 14 3.22 7.83 -5.03
N HIS A 15 3.17 6.83 -5.91
CA HIS A 15 2.48 6.97 -7.19
C HIS A 15 0.96 7.06 -6.98
N PRO A 16 0.26 8.04 -7.57
CA PRO A 16 -1.18 8.22 -7.36
C PRO A 16 -2.00 6.96 -7.69
N GLN A 17 -1.62 6.23 -8.74
CA GLN A 17 -2.28 4.97 -9.09
C GLN A 17 -2.05 3.86 -8.06
N PHE A 18 -0.89 3.82 -7.38
CA PHE A 18 -0.65 2.84 -6.33
C PHE A 18 -1.58 3.09 -5.14
N ILE A 19 -1.69 4.36 -4.70
CA ILE A 19 -2.60 4.76 -3.61
C ILE A 19 -4.07 4.46 -3.99
N LEU A 20 -4.49 4.78 -5.23
CA LEU A 20 -5.83 4.47 -5.71
C LEU A 20 -6.12 2.96 -5.75
N SER A 21 -5.14 2.14 -6.17
CA SER A 21 -5.27 0.68 -6.18
C SER A 21 -5.41 0.11 -4.78
N ILE A 22 -4.71 0.67 -3.79
CA ILE A 22 -4.87 0.30 -2.38
C ILE A 22 -6.25 0.70 -1.85
N GLN A 23 -6.73 1.90 -2.16
CA GLN A 23 -8.05 2.39 -1.72
C GLN A 23 -9.22 1.58 -2.29
N LYS A 24 -9.04 0.91 -3.43
CA LYS A 24 -10.05 0.00 -3.98
C LYS A 24 -10.16 -1.32 -3.23
N GLU A 25 -9.19 -1.63 -2.38
CA GLU A 25 -9.15 -2.86 -1.57
C GLU A 25 -9.23 -4.17 -2.37
N ASP A 26 -8.92 -4.10 -3.67
CA ASP A 26 -8.94 -5.26 -4.56
C ASP A 26 -7.50 -5.69 -4.87
N PRO A 27 -7.03 -6.83 -4.33
CA PRO A 27 -5.68 -7.31 -4.57
C PRO A 27 -5.44 -7.73 -6.02
N ASN A 28 -6.47 -8.09 -6.78
CA ASN A 28 -6.32 -8.40 -8.22
C ASN A 28 -6.09 -7.11 -9.01
N PHE A 29 -6.81 -6.04 -8.67
CA PHE A 29 -6.60 -4.73 -9.31
C PHE A 29 -5.19 -4.19 -9.07
N LEU A 30 -4.66 -4.36 -7.84
CA LEU A 30 -3.29 -3.99 -7.52
C LEU A 30 -2.27 -4.88 -8.26
N GLN A 31 -2.52 -6.18 -8.36
CA GLN A 31 -1.69 -7.13 -9.09
C GLN A 31 -1.63 -6.80 -10.59
N ASP A 32 -2.77 -6.54 -11.23
CA ASP A 32 -2.85 -6.15 -12.63
C ASP A 32 -2.01 -4.89 -12.88
N TRP A 33 -2.10 -3.91 -11.99
CA TRP A 33 -1.29 -2.70 -12.08
C TRP A 33 0.21 -3.03 -12.02
N PHE A 34 0.67 -3.82 -11.06
CA PHE A 34 2.06 -4.25 -10.96
C PHE A 34 2.53 -4.98 -12.23
N GLN A 35 1.71 -5.86 -12.79
CA GLN A 35 2.03 -6.55 -14.03
C GLN A 35 2.15 -5.56 -15.21
N THR A 36 1.28 -4.55 -15.30
CA THR A 36 1.35 -3.52 -16.36
C THR A 36 2.64 -2.71 -16.30
N ILE A 37 3.17 -2.46 -15.10
CA ILE A 37 4.45 -1.75 -14.92
C ILE A 37 5.66 -2.70 -14.92
N GLY A 38 5.46 -4.00 -15.20
CA GLY A 38 6.51 -5.00 -15.40
C GLY A 38 7.13 -5.52 -14.10
N TYR A 39 6.31 -5.64 -13.06
CA TYR A 39 6.64 -6.30 -11.79
C TYR A 39 5.91 -7.62 -11.69
N ASP A 40 6.61 -8.62 -11.19
CA ASP A 40 6.03 -9.93 -10.88
C ASP A 40 5.70 -9.96 -9.39
N VAL A 41 4.40 -9.96 -9.09
CA VAL A 41 3.87 -9.96 -7.73
C VAL A 41 2.70 -10.93 -7.64
N SER A 42 2.58 -11.54 -6.46
CA SER A 42 1.50 -12.46 -6.13
C SER A 42 0.29 -11.69 -5.61
N THR A 43 -0.91 -12.26 -5.79
CA THR A 43 -2.14 -11.72 -5.20
C THR A 43 -2.03 -11.67 -3.67
N TRP A 44 -1.34 -12.64 -3.05
CA TRP A 44 -1.07 -12.65 -1.60
C TRP A 44 -0.21 -11.46 -1.14
N GLU A 45 0.83 -11.09 -1.91
CA GLU A 45 1.66 -9.92 -1.63
C GLU A 45 0.79 -8.64 -1.71
N CYS A 46 -0.05 -8.54 -2.73
CA CYS A 46 -0.98 -7.43 -2.89
C CYS A 46 -1.97 -7.31 -1.71
N SER A 47 -2.52 -8.43 -1.24
CA SER A 47 -3.38 -8.46 -0.05
C SER A 47 -2.66 -7.94 1.20
N LYS A 48 -1.39 -8.36 1.41
CA LYS A 48 -0.59 -7.90 2.55
C LYS A 48 -0.27 -6.40 2.48
N VAL A 49 -0.06 -5.87 1.28
CA VAL A 49 0.15 -4.43 1.07
C VAL A 49 -1.10 -3.63 1.42
N ILE A 50 -2.27 -4.06 0.94
CA ILE A 50 -3.55 -3.41 1.27
C ILE A 50 -3.79 -3.45 2.78
N GLU A 51 -3.63 -4.61 3.41
CA GLU A 51 -3.78 -4.80 4.86
C GLU A 51 -2.86 -3.85 5.65
N THR A 52 -1.59 -3.78 5.27
CA THR A 52 -0.58 -2.94 5.92
C THR A 52 -0.88 -1.44 5.75
N PHE A 53 -1.31 -1.00 4.57
CA PHE A 53 -1.67 0.39 4.35
C PHE A 53 -2.95 0.79 5.11
N LYS A 54 -3.92 -0.13 5.23
CA LYS A 54 -5.12 0.11 6.04
C LYS A 54 -4.78 0.26 7.52
N THR A 55 -3.94 -0.60 8.08
CA THR A 55 -3.53 -0.48 9.49
C THR A 55 -2.77 0.82 9.74
N ILE A 56 -1.83 1.21 8.87
CA ILE A 56 -1.12 2.49 9.00
C ILE A 56 -2.08 3.68 8.92
N SER A 57 -3.03 3.67 7.97
CA SER A 57 -4.03 4.74 7.84
C SER A 57 -4.96 4.81 9.06
N SER A 58 -5.35 3.66 9.63
CA SER A 58 -6.14 3.62 10.86
C SER A 58 -5.35 4.08 12.08
N HIS A 59 -4.05 3.81 12.16
CA HIS A 59 -3.19 4.32 13.22
C HIS A 59 -2.88 5.83 13.09
N THR A 60 -3.04 6.43 11.91
CA THR A 60 -2.84 7.87 11.71
C THR A 60 -4.11 8.69 11.98
N ALA A 61 -5.27 8.04 12.07
CA ALA A 61 -6.56 8.70 12.31
C ALA A 61 -6.99 8.71 13.80
N ASP A 62 -6.24 8.07 14.70
CA ASP A 62 -6.58 7.95 16.12
C ASP A 62 -5.35 8.21 17.02
N ASP A 63 -4.62 9.29 16.77
CA ASP A 63 -3.79 9.92 17.80
C ASP A 63 -4.59 11.11 18.35
N PRO A 64 -5.47 10.94 19.34
CA PRO A 64 -5.79 12.03 20.24
C PRO A 64 -4.51 12.31 21.02
N ASP A 65 -3.80 13.34 20.58
CA ASP A 65 -2.72 14.00 21.31
C ASP A 65 -2.94 13.89 22.83
N PRO A 66 -2.02 13.30 23.61
CA PRO A 66 -2.11 13.30 25.06
C PRO A 66 -1.72 14.68 25.60
N SER A 67 -2.49 15.71 25.25
CA SER A 67 -2.42 17.03 25.89
C SER A 67 -3.05 16.95 27.27
N THR A 68 -2.22 16.47 28.20
CA THR A 68 -1.97 17.05 29.52
C THR A 68 -3.20 17.36 30.39
N LEU A 69 -3.40 16.49 31.38
CA LEU A 69 -3.90 16.78 32.73
C LEU A 69 -4.00 18.28 33.09
N HIS A 70 -5.20 18.72 33.45
CA HIS A 70 -5.40 19.81 34.40
C HIS A 70 -6.59 19.50 35.32
#